data_AF-A0A418QUL4-F1
#
_entry.id   AF-A0A418QUL4-F1
#
_cell.length_a   1.000
_cell.length_b   1.000
_cell.length_c   1.000
_cell.angle_alpha   90.00
_cell.angle_beta   90.00
_cell.angle_gamma   90.00
#
_symmetry.space_group_name_H-M   'P 1'
#
loop_
_entity.id
_entity.type
_entity.pdbx_description
1 polymer ?
#
loop_
_entity_poly.entity_id
_entity_poly.type
_entity_poly.pdbx_seq_one_letter_code
_entity_poly.pdbx_strand_id
1 'polypeptide(L)'
;MEISYSPANYSTITRTLILWLLSNLGGTLWLTLDFASERLEDYSIALMAGLMAALVSLAIVPLTVPYFTLMGTLRTGWSRRSVALLGVTLFFLLANQLLLRFVPVESLLGLLPLSAPYWAAAVATVLWLYGPAWQGTTRPVAGGVEGAC
;
A
#
# COMPACT_ATOMS: atom_id res chain seq x y z
N MET A 1 -11.36 1.90 29.18
CA MET A 1 -10.35 2.56 28.32
C MET A 1 -11.05 2.88 27.01
N GLU A 2 -11.72 4.04 26.95
CA GLU A 2 -12.46 4.44 25.76
C GLU A 2 -11.47 4.95 24.72
N ILE A 3 -11.31 4.19 23.63
CA ILE A 3 -10.53 4.62 22.48
C ILE A 3 -11.36 5.69 21.79
N SER A 4 -11.08 6.96 22.11
CA SER A 4 -11.65 8.10 21.39
C SER A 4 -11.16 8.03 19.93
N TYR A 5 -12.01 7.52 19.03
CA TYR A 5 -11.71 7.41 17.61
C TYR A 5 -11.73 8.80 16.97
N SER A 6 -10.57 9.45 16.93
CA SER A 6 -10.38 10.68 16.16
C SER A 6 -10.57 10.40 14.65
N PRO A 7 -11.30 11.25 13.90
CA PRO A 7 -11.51 11.07 12.45
C PRO A 7 -10.21 10.96 11.64
N ALA A 8 -9.09 11.48 12.16
CA ALA A 8 -7.76 11.32 11.57
C ALA A 8 -7.24 9.86 11.63
N ASN A 9 -7.61 9.09 12.67
CA ASN A 9 -7.24 7.68 12.81
C ASN A 9 -8.01 6.81 11.82
N TYR A 10 -9.30 7.11 11.61
CA TYR A 10 -10.12 6.42 10.60
C TYR A 10 -9.54 6.60 9.19
N SER A 11 -9.15 7.82 8.83
CA SER A 11 -8.51 8.12 7.54
C SER A 11 -7.20 7.34 7.34
N THR A 12 -6.41 7.16 8.40
CA THR A 12 -5.12 6.46 8.35
C THR A 12 -5.30 4.94 8.24
N ILE A 13 -6.23 4.37 9.00
CA ILE A 13 -6.58 2.94 8.92
C ILE A 13 -7.09 2.62 7.51
N THR A 14 -8.02 3.41 6.98
CA THR A 14 -8.56 3.21 5.64
C THR A 14 -7.47 3.29 4.57
N ARG A 15 -6.56 4.26 4.63
CA ARG A 15 -5.42 4.35 3.68
C ARG A 15 -4.49 3.15 3.78
N THR A 16 -4.24 2.66 4.98
CA THR A 16 -3.37 1.50 5.23
C THR A 16 -4.00 0.21 4.69
N LEU A 17 -5.31 0.04 4.87
CA LEU A 17 -6.07 -1.08 4.31
C LEU A 17 -6.13 -1.03 2.80
N ILE A 18 -6.35 0.15 2.22
CA ILE A 18 -6.31 0.36 0.75
C ILE A 18 -4.93 0.00 0.21
N LEU A 19 -3.85 0.49 0.83
CA LEU A 19 -2.47 0.14 0.47
C LEU A 19 -2.22 -1.37 0.49
N TRP A 20 -2.64 -2.03 1.57
CA TRP A 20 -2.50 -3.46 1.74
C TRP A 20 -3.28 -4.23 0.66
N LEU A 21 -4.54 -3.85 0.42
CA LEU A 21 -5.42 -4.54 -0.51
C LEU A 21 -4.95 -4.39 -1.96
N LEU A 22 -4.62 -3.17 -2.40
CA LEU A 22 -4.13 -2.92 -3.76
C LEU A 22 -2.75 -3.55 -4.01
N SER A 23 -1.85 -3.55 -3.02
CA SER A 23 -0.55 -4.20 -3.15
C SER A 23 -0.68 -5.72 -3.30
N ASN A 24 -1.51 -6.36 -2.46
CA ASN A 24 -1.70 -7.81 -2.51
C ASN A 24 -2.49 -8.26 -3.73
N LEU A 25 -3.58 -7.56 -4.09
CA LEU A 25 -4.34 -7.87 -5.30
C LEU A 25 -3.52 -7.60 -6.55
N GLY A 26 -2.84 -6.46 -6.63
CA GLY A 26 -2.01 -6.10 -7.78
C GLY A 26 -0.84 -7.08 -7.98
N GLY A 27 -0.14 -7.42 -6.88
CA GLY A 27 0.95 -8.38 -6.93
C GLY A 27 0.49 -9.78 -7.34
N THR A 28 -0.61 -10.25 -6.75
CA THR A 28 -1.16 -11.57 -7.07
C THR A 28 -1.69 -11.63 -8.50
N LEU A 29 -2.43 -10.62 -8.95
CA LEU A 29 -2.95 -10.57 -10.32
C LEU A 29 -1.81 -10.56 -11.35
N TRP A 30 -0.74 -9.79 -11.09
CA TRP A 30 0.44 -9.79 -11.94
C TRP A 30 1.09 -11.17 -12.02
N LEU A 31 1.32 -11.83 -10.88
CA LEU A 31 1.83 -13.20 -10.87
C LEU A 31 0.89 -14.16 -11.60
N THR A 32 -0.42 -14.00 -11.44
CA THR A 32 -1.37 -14.91 -12.10
C THR A 32 -1.30 -14.75 -13.62
N LEU A 33 -1.14 -13.53 -14.12
CA LEU A 33 -0.94 -13.25 -15.55
C LEU A 33 0.39 -13.79 -16.05
N ASP A 34 1.47 -13.60 -15.29
CA ASP A 34 2.82 -14.07 -15.62
C ASP A 34 2.84 -15.62 -15.74
N PHE A 35 2.39 -16.32 -14.70
CA PHE A 35 2.30 -17.78 -14.70
C PHE A 35 1.31 -18.30 -15.74
N ALA A 36 0.13 -17.67 -15.91
CA ALA A 36 -0.83 -18.11 -16.93
C ALA A 36 -0.32 -17.89 -18.37
N SER A 37 0.59 -16.93 -18.59
CA SER A 37 1.19 -16.68 -19.90
C SER A 37 2.21 -17.76 -20.28
N GLU A 38 2.90 -18.34 -19.31
CA GLU A 38 3.84 -19.43 -19.53
C GLU A 38 3.12 -20.79 -19.55
N ARG A 39 2.30 -21.07 -18.54
CA ARG A 39 1.51 -22.31 -18.40
C ARG A 39 0.25 -22.06 -17.60
N LEU A 40 -0.90 -22.21 -18.27
CA LEU A 40 -2.23 -22.08 -17.67
C LEU A 40 -2.48 -23.00 -16.47
N GLU A 41 -1.73 -24.08 -16.31
CA GLU A 41 -1.83 -25.01 -15.17
C GLU A 41 -1.19 -24.46 -13.88
N ASP A 42 -0.25 -23.53 -14.00
CA ASP A 42 0.55 -23.02 -12.87
C ASP A 42 -0.11 -21.80 -12.17
N TYR A 43 -1.30 -21.37 -12.62
CA TYR A 43 -2.05 -20.27 -12.01
C TYR A 43 -2.38 -20.51 -10.52
N SER A 44 -2.56 -21.78 -10.13
CA SER A 44 -2.85 -22.18 -8.76
C SER A 44 -1.68 -21.87 -7.82
N ILE A 45 -0.44 -21.96 -8.33
CA ILE A 45 0.79 -21.62 -7.61
C ILE A 45 0.83 -20.11 -7.34
N ALA A 46 0.49 -19.29 -8.35
CA ALA A 46 0.39 -17.84 -8.19
C ALA A 46 -0.67 -17.44 -7.16
N LEU A 47 -1.83 -18.12 -7.14
CA LEU A 47 -2.89 -17.88 -6.15
C LEU A 47 -2.46 -18.28 -4.73
N MET A 48 -1.81 -19.43 -4.56
CA MET A 48 -1.29 -19.86 -3.25
C MET A 48 -0.16 -18.96 -2.76
N ALA A 49 0.75 -18.55 -3.64
CA ALA A 49 1.79 -17.58 -3.32
C ALA A 49 1.19 -16.24 -2.89
N GLY A 50 0.17 -15.76 -3.60
CA GLY A 50 -0.53 -14.52 -3.26
C GLY A 50 -1.32 -14.58 -1.97
N LEU A 51 -1.98 -15.70 -1.67
CA LEU A 51 -2.62 -15.91 -0.38
C LEU A 51 -1.61 -15.90 0.77
N MET A 52 -0.47 -16.57 0.60
CA MET A 52 0.61 -16.58 1.60
C MET A 52 1.19 -15.19 1.81
N ALA A 53 1.43 -14.43 0.73
CA ALA A 53 1.88 -13.04 0.81
C ALA A 53 0.84 -12.14 1.53
N ALA A 54 -0.45 -12.33 1.26
CA ALA A 54 -1.52 -11.60 1.91
C ALA A 54 -1.59 -11.90 3.42
N LEU A 55 -1.48 -13.18 3.82
CA LEU A 55 -1.50 -13.59 5.23
C LEU A 55 -0.29 -13.06 6.00
N VAL A 56 0.91 -13.18 5.42
CA VAL A 56 2.15 -12.71 6.06
C VAL A 56 2.13 -11.18 6.17
N SER A 57 1.70 -10.47 5.13
CA SER A 57 1.60 -9.01 5.17
C SER A 57 0.48 -8.51 6.09
N LEU A 58 -0.61 -9.27 6.26
CA LEU A 58 -1.70 -8.94 7.18
C LEU A 58 -1.21 -8.89 8.64
N ALA A 59 -0.30 -9.78 9.03
CA ALA A 59 0.33 -9.77 10.35
C ALA A 59 1.15 -8.50 10.62
N ILE A 60 1.56 -7.79 9.57
CA ILE A 60 2.36 -6.56 9.65
C ILE A 60 1.46 -5.32 9.65
N VAL A 61 0.21 -5.41 9.17
CA VAL A 61 -0.74 -4.27 9.12
C VAL A 61 -0.94 -3.56 10.48
N PRO A 62 -1.06 -4.25 11.63
CA PRO A 62 -1.16 -3.57 12.93
C PRO A 62 0.07 -2.71 13.27
N LEU A 63 1.25 -3.07 12.75
CA LEU A 63 2.51 -2.33 12.94
C LEU A 63 2.64 -1.16 11.97
N THR A 64 1.98 -1.20 10.82
CA THR A 64 2.03 -0.10 9.85
C THR A 64 1.14 1.08 10.27
N VAL A 65 0.04 0.82 10.98
CA VAL A 65 -0.85 1.88 11.50
C VAL A 65 -0.13 2.93 12.37
N PRO A 66 0.64 2.58 13.42
CA PRO A 66 1.35 3.57 14.24
C PRO A 66 2.42 4.34 13.44
N TYR A 67 3.04 3.70 12.44
CA TYR A 67 4.00 4.37 11.56
C TYR A 67 3.33 5.45 10.69
N PHE A 68 2.19 5.12 10.07
CA PHE A 68 1.45 6.07 9.24
C PHE A 68 0.73 7.16 10.05
N THR A 69 0.35 6.91 11.31
CA THR A 69 -0.19 7.96 12.19
C THR A 69 0.90 8.94 12.62
N LEU A 70 2.08 8.48 13.02
CA LEU A 70 3.24 9.35 13.31
C LEU A 70 3.59 10.22 12.12
N MET A 71 3.58 9.64 10.93
CA MET A 71 3.81 10.35 9.67
C MET A 71 2.74 11.44 9.39
N GLY A 72 1.52 11.32 9.92
CA GLY A 72 0.48 12.34 9.83
C GLY A 72 0.84 13.68 10.49
N THR A 73 1.85 13.70 11.37
CA THR A 73 2.34 14.92 12.05
C THR A 73 3.34 15.73 11.21
N LEU A 74 3.86 15.16 10.11
CA LEU A 74 4.84 15.82 9.24
C LEU A 74 4.16 16.83 8.30
N ARG A 75 4.60 18.11 8.36
CA ARG A 75 3.94 19.26 7.70
C ARG A 75 4.25 19.47 6.21
N THR A 76 5.03 18.62 5.55
CA THR A 76 5.43 18.84 4.14
C THR A 76 5.11 17.63 3.25
N GLY A 77 4.39 17.86 2.15
CA GLY A 77 3.89 16.80 1.26
C GLY A 77 4.98 15.93 0.62
N TRP A 78 6.10 16.54 0.19
CA TRP A 78 7.25 15.81 -0.35
C TRP A 78 7.94 14.93 0.72
N SER A 79 8.10 15.45 1.93
CA SER A 79 8.60 14.66 3.08
C SER A 79 7.68 13.49 3.39
N ARG A 80 6.37 13.71 3.33
CA ARG A 80 5.36 12.66 3.52
C ARG A 80 5.51 11.56 2.46
N ARG A 81 5.60 11.90 1.17
CA ARG A 81 5.77 10.88 0.11
C ARG A 81 7.02 10.02 0.32
N SER A 82 8.17 10.64 0.62
CA SER A 82 9.42 9.91 0.86
C SER A 82 9.33 8.99 2.08
N VAL A 83 8.71 9.45 3.18
CA VAL A 83 8.53 8.63 4.40
C VAL A 83 7.56 7.46 4.16
N ALA A 84 6.52 7.64 3.33
CA ALA A 84 5.62 6.55 2.96
C ALA A 84 6.34 5.49 2.12
N LEU A 85 7.13 5.91 1.13
CA LEU A 85 7.91 4.99 0.30
C LEU A 85 8.94 4.22 1.12
N LEU A 86 9.61 4.89 2.05
CA LEU A 86 10.57 4.27 2.96
C LEU A 86 9.87 3.23 3.86
N GLY A 87 8.72 3.58 4.42
CA GLY A 87 7.91 2.65 5.22
C GLY A 87 7.46 1.44 4.44
N VAL A 88 6.89 1.64 3.24
CA VAL A 88 6.47 0.55 2.36
C VAL A 88 7.62 -0.37 1.99
N THR A 89 8.81 0.18 1.71
CA THR A 89 9.99 -0.62 1.40
C THR A 89 10.47 -1.42 2.62
N LEU A 90 10.48 -0.81 3.82
CA LEU A 90 10.83 -1.51 5.06
C LEU A 90 9.84 -2.63 5.40
N PHE A 91 8.54 -2.37 5.31
CA PHE A 91 7.52 -3.39 5.58
C PHE A 91 7.51 -4.50 4.52
N PHE A 92 7.83 -4.17 3.26
CA PHE A 92 8.05 -5.17 2.22
C PHE A 92 9.25 -6.07 2.53
N LEU A 93 10.38 -5.51 2.94
CA LEU A 93 11.55 -6.31 3.35
C LEU A 93 11.24 -7.18 4.56
N LEU A 94 10.52 -6.64 5.55
CA LEU A 94 10.09 -7.37 6.74
C LEU A 94 9.16 -8.54 6.37
N ALA A 95 8.20 -8.31 5.46
CA ALA A 95 7.32 -9.36 4.95
C ALA A 95 8.10 -10.47 4.26
N ASN A 96 9.09 -10.13 3.43
CA ASN A 96 9.94 -11.11 2.76
C ASN A 96 10.84 -11.90 3.73
N GLN A 97 11.35 -11.25 4.78
CA GLN A 97 12.09 -11.93 5.84
C GLN A 97 11.22 -12.93 6.60
N LEU A 98 9.95 -12.61 6.82
CA LEU A 98 8.97 -13.55 7.39
C LEU A 98 8.66 -14.68 6.41
N LEU A 99 8.40 -14.37 5.14
CA LEU A 99 8.16 -15.36 4.08
C LEU A 99 9.30 -16.36 3.91
N LEU A 100 10.56 -15.92 4.00
CA LEU A 100 11.74 -16.80 3.99
C LEU A 100 11.68 -17.91 5.05
N ARG A 101 11.00 -17.68 6.18
CA ARG A 101 10.87 -18.70 7.23
C ARG A 101 9.79 -19.74 6.93
N PHE A 102 8.88 -19.43 6.01
CA PHE A 102 7.73 -20.28 5.67
C PHE A 102 7.87 -20.97 4.30
N VAL A 103 8.66 -20.41 3.38
CA VAL A 103 8.84 -20.93 2.02
C VAL A 103 10.23 -21.54 1.90
N PRO A 104 10.38 -22.72 1.27
CA PRO A 104 11.69 -23.37 1.06
C PRO A 104 12.50 -22.68 -0.04
N VAL A 105 12.84 -21.41 0.15
CA VAL A 105 13.72 -20.64 -0.75
C VAL A 105 14.98 -20.28 0.04
N GLU A 106 16.14 -20.54 -0.56
CA GLU A 106 17.43 -20.39 0.15
C GLU A 106 17.86 -18.93 0.34
N SER A 107 17.22 -17.96 -0.33
CA SER A 107 17.62 -16.56 -0.24
C SER A 107 16.50 -15.57 -0.61
N LEU A 108 16.63 -14.35 -0.08
CA LEU A 108 15.78 -13.20 -0.43
C LEU A 108 15.81 -12.89 -1.93
N LEU A 109 16.95 -13.10 -2.60
CA LEU A 109 17.10 -12.90 -4.04
C LEU A 109 16.25 -13.91 -4.83
N GLY A 110 16.10 -15.14 -4.34
CA GLY A 110 15.20 -16.14 -4.94
C GLY A 110 13.71 -15.83 -4.76
N LEU A 111 13.36 -15.06 -3.72
CA LEU A 111 11.98 -14.59 -3.46
C LEU A 111 11.65 -13.29 -4.21
N LEU A 112 12.66 -12.57 -4.69
CA LEU A 112 12.48 -11.28 -5.35
C LEU A 112 11.56 -11.35 -6.59
N PRO A 113 11.70 -12.33 -7.50
CA PRO A 113 10.83 -12.43 -8.67
C PRO A 113 9.36 -12.58 -8.29
N LEU A 114 9.07 -13.33 -7.23
CA LEU A 114 7.71 -13.56 -6.72
C LEU A 114 7.17 -12.35 -5.96
N SER A 115 8.02 -11.62 -5.23
CA SER A 115 7.60 -10.54 -4.35
C SER A 115 7.68 -9.14 -4.99
N ALA A 116 8.50 -8.94 -6.02
CA ALA A 116 8.65 -7.69 -6.76
C ALA A 116 7.33 -7.07 -7.25
N PRO A 117 6.36 -7.84 -7.83
CA PRO A 117 5.11 -7.25 -8.29
C PRO A 117 4.28 -6.68 -7.14
N TYR A 118 4.35 -7.25 -5.93
CA TYR A 118 3.71 -6.70 -4.73
C TYR A 118 4.31 -5.36 -4.31
N TRP A 119 5.64 -5.25 -4.37
CA TRP A 119 6.35 -4.01 -4.08
C TRP A 119 6.03 -2.92 -5.11
N ALA A 120 6.04 -3.26 -6.40
CA ALA A 120 5.69 -2.32 -7.47
C ALA A 120 4.26 -1.79 -7.29
N ALA A 121 3.30 -2.67 -7.00
CA ALA A 121 1.92 -2.29 -6.72
C ALA A 121 1.80 -1.40 -5.46
N ALA A 122 2.57 -1.71 -4.40
CA ALA A 122 2.60 -0.89 -3.19
C ALA A 122 3.16 0.51 -3.45
N VAL A 123 4.28 0.61 -4.19
CA VAL A 123 4.87 1.89 -4.60
C VAL A 123 3.86 2.68 -5.43
N ALA A 124 3.26 2.09 -6.47
CA ALA A 124 2.25 2.75 -7.29
C ALA A 124 1.09 3.29 -6.46
N THR A 125 0.61 2.51 -5.49
CA THR A 125 -0.47 2.92 -4.58
C THR A 125 -0.05 4.08 -3.68
N VAL A 126 1.21 4.12 -3.20
CA VAL A 126 1.75 5.28 -2.47
C VAL A 126 1.83 6.51 -3.37
N LEU A 127 2.33 6.37 -4.60
CA LEU A 127 2.41 7.50 -5.54
C LEU A 127 1.02 8.04 -5.89
N TRP A 128 -0.01 7.18 -5.93
CA TRP A 128 -1.40 7.58 -6.15
C TRP A 128 -2.00 8.26 -4.91
N LEU A 129 -1.89 7.65 -3.72
CA LEU A 129 -2.46 8.19 -2.48
C LEU A 129 -1.80 9.49 -2.00
N TYR A 130 -0.51 9.66 -2.29
CA TYR A 130 0.28 10.85 -1.95
C TYR A 130 0.69 11.65 -3.20
N GLY A 131 0.04 11.39 -4.33
CA GLY A 131 0.23 12.15 -5.56
C GLY A 131 -0.29 13.58 -5.42
N PRO A 132 0.12 14.49 -6.31
CA PRO A 132 -0.48 15.81 -6.37
C PRO A 132 -1.98 15.63 -6.59
N ALA A 133 -2.79 16.05 -5.61
CA ALA A 133 -4.23 16.07 -5.78
C ALA A 133 -4.52 16.80 -7.09
N TRP A 134 -5.23 16.14 -8.00
CA TRP A 134 -5.62 16.72 -9.28
C TRP A 134 -6.34 18.04 -8.97
N GLN A 135 -5.65 19.16 -9.16
CA GLN A 135 -6.17 20.52 -8.98
C GLN A 135 -7.05 20.87 -10.20
N GLY A 136 -8.02 20.01 -10.48
CA GLY A 136 -8.87 20.03 -11.66
C GLY A 136 -10.31 20.31 -11.29
N THR A 137 -10.58 21.38 -10.54
CA THR A 137 -11.86 22.09 -10.61
C THR A 137 -11.58 23.55 -10.28
N THR A 138 -11.28 24.30 -11.33
CA THR A 138 -11.48 25.74 -11.43
C THR A 138 -12.84 26.11 -10.82
N ARG A 139 -12.85 26.67 -9.61
CA ARG A 139 -13.96 27.53 -9.18
C ARG A 139 -13.79 28.85 -9.93
N PRO A 140 -14.73 29.27 -10.79
CA PRO A 140 -14.78 30.67 -11.15
C PRO A 140 -15.11 31.46 -9.88
N VAL A 141 -14.19 32.34 -9.51
CA VAL A 141 -14.44 33.41 -8.55
C VAL A 141 -15.34 34.44 -9.26
N ALA A 142 -16.57 34.56 -8.78
CA ALA A 142 -17.38 35.78 -8.88
C ALA A 142 -17.97 35.95 -7.47
N GLY A 143 -17.48 36.88 -6.63
CA GLY A 143 -17.75 38.32 -6.73
C GLY A 143 -19.26 38.52 -6.57
N GLY A 144 -19.81 38.74 -5.36
CA GLY A 144 -20.03 40.08 -4.77
C GLY A 144 -20.86 40.94 -5.74
N VAL A 145 -22.10 41.35 -5.50
CA VAL A 145 -22.69 42.28 -4.49
C VAL A 145 -24.23 42.07 -4.63
N GLU A 146 -25.10 42.05 -3.61
CA GLU A 146 -25.78 43.21 -3.03
C GLU A 146 -26.69 42.77 -1.88
N GLY A 147 -26.56 43.44 -0.74
CA GLY A 147 -27.56 43.49 0.30
C GLY A 147 -28.63 44.53 -0.06
N ALA A 148 -29.89 44.16 0.14
CA ALA A 148 -31.02 45.07 0.13
C ALA A 148 -31.69 44.99 1.51
N CYS A 149 -31.46 46.03 2.32
CA CYS A 149 -32.34 46.62 3.34
C CYS A 149 -31.77 48.00 3.68
#